data_AF-A0A5C7J6V1-F1
#
_entry.id   AF-A0A5C7J6V1-F1
#
_cell.length_a   1.000
_cell.length_b   1.000
_cell.length_c   1.000
_cell.angle_alpha   90.00
_cell.angle_beta   90.00
_cell.angle_gamma   90.00
#
_symmetry.space_group_name_H-M   'P 1'
#
loop_
_entity.id
_entity.type
_entity.pdbx_description
1 polymer ?
#
loop_
_entity_poly.entity_id
_entity_poly.type
_entity_poly.pdbx_seq_one_letter_code
_entity_poly.pdbx_strand_id
1 'polypeptide(L)'
;MLTALVDYDSGNLHSAEKAFQRMTTEVGGGDILVTSKPEDVARADRIVLPGDGAFPACRAALGSYGGLFEAIEEAVIRKARPFLGICVGMQMLATRGHEYRPTEGFGWIPGEVVKIEPEDPGLKVPHMGWNDLIVEQAHPV
;
A
#
# COMPACT_ATOMS: atom_id res chain seq x y z
N MET A 1 -18.99 -0.29 -7.68
CA MET A 1 -17.57 0.10 -7.86
C MET A 1 -16.72 -1.08 -7.47
N LEU A 2 -15.75 -1.45 -8.29
CA LEU A 2 -14.83 -2.54 -8.01
C LEU A 2 -13.58 -2.02 -7.28
N THR A 3 -13.29 -2.54 -6.10
CA THR A 3 -12.03 -2.29 -5.39
C THR A 3 -11.16 -3.52 -5.49
N ALA A 4 -9.98 -3.39 -6.10
CA ALA A 4 -8.97 -4.44 -6.15
C ALA A 4 -8.06 -4.35 -4.92
N LEU A 5 -8.02 -5.42 -4.13
CA LEU A 5 -6.99 -5.65 -3.10
C LEU A 5 -5.90 -6.48 -3.74
N VAL A 6 -4.72 -5.88 -3.93
CA VAL A 6 -3.60 -6.52 -4.63
C VAL A 6 -2.97 -7.56 -3.72
N ASP A 7 -2.98 -8.80 -4.18
CA ASP A 7 -2.28 -9.92 -3.57
C ASP A 7 -0.99 -10.19 -4.33
N TYR A 8 0.14 -10.02 -3.67
CA TYR A 8 1.46 -10.32 -4.21
C TYR A 8 2.32 -11.08 -3.19
N ASP A 9 1.66 -11.88 -2.33
CA ASP A 9 2.25 -12.62 -1.21
C ASP A 9 2.88 -11.73 -0.12
N SER A 10 2.32 -10.53 0.09
CA SER A 10 2.89 -9.52 0.97
C SER A 10 2.51 -9.63 2.45
N GLY A 11 1.79 -10.68 2.86
CA GLY A 11 1.36 -10.90 4.24
C GLY A 11 0.11 -10.11 4.69
N ASN A 12 -0.57 -10.63 5.71
CA ASN A 12 -1.78 -10.08 6.38
C ASN A 12 -2.91 -9.49 5.49
N LEU A 13 -3.12 -10.04 4.30
CA LEU A 13 -4.18 -9.61 3.39
C LEU A 13 -5.59 -9.88 3.94
N HIS A 14 -5.76 -10.95 4.72
CA HIS A 14 -7.05 -11.38 5.24
C HIS A 14 -7.72 -10.32 6.12
N SER A 15 -6.95 -9.66 6.99
CA SER A 15 -7.49 -8.61 7.87
C SER A 15 -7.97 -7.39 7.07
N ALA A 16 -7.19 -6.97 6.07
CA ALA A 16 -7.56 -5.89 5.17
C ALA A 16 -8.82 -6.26 4.38
N GLU A 17 -8.87 -7.44 3.78
CA GLU A 17 -10.04 -7.94 3.04
C GLU A 17 -11.31 -7.88 3.90
N LYS A 18 -11.26 -8.36 5.15
CA LYS A 18 -12.42 -8.33 6.06
C LYS A 18 -12.85 -6.92 6.41
N ALA A 19 -11.91 -6.00 6.63
CA ALA A 19 -12.23 -4.60 6.87
C ALA A 19 -12.94 -3.96 5.66
N PHE A 20 -12.45 -4.20 4.45
CA PHE A 20 -13.08 -3.71 3.23
C PHE A 20 -14.45 -4.34 2.98
N GLN A 21 -14.62 -5.66 3.16
CA GLN A 21 -15.92 -6.34 3.06
C GLN A 21 -16.95 -5.79 4.06
N ARG A 22 -16.51 -5.46 5.27
CA ARG A 22 -17.36 -4.81 6.27
C ARG A 22 -17.77 -3.43 5.81
N MET A 23 -16.83 -2.61 5.34
CA MET A 23 -17.13 -1.26 4.86
C MET A 23 -18.05 -1.29 3.63
N THR A 24 -17.89 -2.24 2.71
CA THR A 24 -18.82 -2.34 1.58
C THR A 24 -20.24 -2.65 2.03
N THR A 25 -20.40 -3.45 3.09
CA THR A 25 -21.71 -3.72 3.72
C THR A 25 -22.27 -2.48 4.43
N GLU A 26 -21.45 -1.74 5.18
CA GLU A 26 -21.91 -0.62 6.01
C GLU A 26 -22.23 0.65 5.20
N VAL A 27 -21.46 0.94 4.15
CA VAL A 27 -21.56 2.20 3.40
C VAL A 27 -21.89 2.02 1.91
N GLY A 28 -22.17 0.80 1.45
CA GLY A 28 -22.50 0.53 0.04
C GLY A 28 -21.31 0.72 -0.91
N GLY A 29 -20.12 0.27 -0.50
CA GLY A 29 -18.85 0.53 -1.18
C GLY A 29 -18.59 -0.22 -2.49
N GLY A 30 -19.46 -1.18 -2.86
CA GLY A 30 -19.33 -2.02 -4.05
C GLY A 30 -18.64 -3.37 -3.80
N ASP A 31 -17.97 -3.90 -4.82
CA ASP A 31 -17.36 -5.23 -4.79
C ASP A 31 -15.89 -5.16 -4.38
N ILE A 32 -15.46 -6.13 -3.57
CA ILE A 32 -14.06 -6.33 -3.20
C ILE A 32 -13.53 -7.55 -3.95
N LEU A 33 -12.42 -7.37 -4.67
CA LEU A 33 -11.73 -8.45 -5.36
C LEU A 33 -10.28 -8.52 -4.88
N VAL A 34 -9.93 -9.63 -4.24
CA VAL A 34 -8.54 -9.97 -3.96
C VAL A 34 -7.93 -10.59 -5.21
N THR A 35 -6.82 -10.05 -5.71
CA THR A 35 -6.25 -10.50 -6.98
C THR A 35 -4.77 -10.19 -7.11
N SER A 36 -4.07 -11.10 -7.79
CA SER A 36 -2.69 -10.94 -8.26
C SER A 36 -2.61 -10.69 -9.78
N LYS A 37 -3.77 -10.52 -10.44
CA LYS A 37 -3.88 -10.46 -11.89
C LYS A 37 -3.86 -9.01 -12.39
N PRO A 38 -2.94 -8.65 -13.31
CA PRO A 38 -2.87 -7.31 -13.89
C PRO A 38 -4.19 -6.84 -14.52
N GLU A 39 -4.92 -7.74 -15.19
CA GLU A 39 -6.18 -7.43 -15.86
C GLU A 39 -7.31 -7.02 -14.89
N ASP A 40 -7.30 -7.58 -13.67
CA ASP A 40 -8.27 -7.21 -12.63
C ASP A 40 -7.94 -5.84 -12.05
N VAL A 41 -6.66 -5.55 -11.83
CA VAL A 41 -6.21 -4.23 -11.37
C VAL A 41 -6.51 -3.16 -12.42
N ALA A 42 -6.23 -3.44 -13.69
CA ALA A 42 -6.41 -2.48 -14.78
C ALA A 42 -7.86 -2.03 -15.00
N ARG A 43 -8.84 -2.87 -14.61
CA ARG A 43 -10.28 -2.60 -14.70
C ARG A 43 -10.90 -2.12 -13.39
N ALA A 44 -10.16 -2.12 -12.29
CA ALA A 44 -10.68 -1.72 -10.99
C ALA A 44 -10.98 -0.20 -10.94
N ASP A 45 -12.00 0.16 -10.17
CA ASP A 45 -12.32 1.57 -9.91
C ASP A 45 -11.41 2.17 -8.85
N ARG A 46 -10.89 1.32 -7.94
CA ARG A 46 -10.03 1.67 -6.80
C ARG A 46 -9.02 0.55 -6.57
N ILE A 47 -7.82 0.91 -6.14
CA ILE A 47 -6.72 -0.04 -5.90
C ILE A 47 -6.25 0.10 -4.46
N VAL A 48 -6.08 -1.03 -3.77
CA VAL A 48 -5.48 -1.11 -2.44
C VAL A 48 -4.27 -2.01 -2.53
N LEU A 49 -3.11 -1.48 -2.12
CA LEU A 49 -1.85 -2.21 -2.04
C LEU A 49 -1.45 -2.35 -0.56
N PRO A 50 -1.76 -3.49 0.08
CA PRO A 50 -1.24 -3.80 1.40
C PRO A 50 0.18 -4.36 1.33
N GLY A 51 0.96 -4.20 2.39
CA GLY A 51 2.24 -4.93 2.51
C GLY A 51 2.75 -5.02 3.93
N ASP A 52 3.28 -6.19 4.27
CA ASP A 52 3.91 -6.52 5.55
C ASP A 52 5.31 -7.11 5.30
N GLY A 53 6.22 -6.90 6.25
CA GLY A 53 7.63 -7.29 6.13
C GLY A 53 8.53 -6.21 5.51
N ALA A 54 9.62 -6.65 4.87
CA ALA A 54 10.69 -5.74 4.48
C ALA A 54 10.40 -5.02 3.16
N PHE A 55 10.73 -3.72 3.05
CA PHE A 55 10.63 -2.91 1.83
C PHE A 55 11.23 -3.62 0.60
N PRO A 56 12.51 -4.07 0.61
CA PRO A 56 13.10 -4.74 -0.54
C PRO A 56 12.39 -6.06 -0.90
N ALA A 57 11.85 -6.77 0.10
CA ALA A 57 11.15 -8.04 -0.13
C ALA A 57 9.78 -7.78 -0.79
N CYS A 58 9.01 -6.83 -0.28
CA CYS A 58 7.74 -6.42 -0.87
C CYS A 58 7.91 -5.90 -2.30
N ARG A 59 8.90 -5.01 -2.53
CA ARG A 59 9.16 -4.45 -3.86
C ARG A 59 9.53 -5.52 -4.89
N ALA A 60 10.33 -6.51 -4.48
CA ALA A 60 10.72 -7.64 -5.31
C ALA A 60 9.55 -8.60 -5.55
N ALA A 61 8.76 -8.90 -4.51
CA ALA A 61 7.57 -9.75 -4.62
C ALA A 61 6.57 -9.17 -5.61
N LEU A 62 6.23 -7.88 -5.50
CA LEU A 62 5.35 -7.20 -6.46
C LEU A 62 5.88 -7.27 -7.90
N GLY A 63 7.19 -7.07 -8.08
CA GLY A 63 7.83 -7.16 -9.40
C GLY A 63 7.92 -8.59 -9.97
N SER A 64 7.73 -9.61 -9.15
CA SER A 64 7.72 -11.01 -9.61
C SER A 64 6.42 -11.40 -10.32
N TYR A 65 5.33 -10.66 -10.05
CA TYR A 65 4.05 -10.77 -10.74
C TYR A 65 4.09 -9.93 -12.03
N GLY A 66 4.40 -10.58 -13.14
CA GLY A 66 4.58 -9.91 -14.44
C GLY A 66 3.39 -9.03 -14.83
N GLY A 67 3.65 -7.74 -15.05
CA GLY A 67 2.65 -6.75 -15.48
C GLY A 67 1.82 -6.15 -14.33
N LEU A 68 1.97 -6.62 -13.09
CA LEU A 68 1.11 -6.19 -11.99
C LEU A 68 1.42 -4.76 -11.56
N PHE A 69 2.71 -4.41 -11.42
CA PHE A 69 3.13 -3.04 -11.14
C PHE A 69 2.74 -2.09 -12.27
N GLU A 70 2.91 -2.50 -13.52
CA GLU A 70 2.58 -1.70 -14.70
C GLU A 70 1.07 -1.43 -14.77
N ALA A 71 0.23 -2.41 -14.43
CA ALA A 71 -1.22 -2.23 -14.35
C ALA A 71 -1.62 -1.25 -13.23
N ILE A 72 -0.96 -1.34 -12.07
CA ILE A 72 -1.14 -0.39 -10.97
C ILE A 72 -0.75 1.02 -11.43
N GLU A 73 0.45 1.19 -11.98
CA GLU A 73 0.95 2.50 -12.42
C GLU A 73 0.08 3.13 -13.50
N GLU A 74 -0.34 2.37 -14.51
CA GLU A 74 -1.27 2.83 -15.55
C GLU A 74 -2.60 3.30 -14.95
N ALA A 75 -3.18 2.51 -14.06
CA ALA A 75 -4.47 2.84 -13.44
C ALA A 75 -4.40 4.07 -12.54
N VAL A 76 -3.32 4.22 -11.77
CA VAL A 76 -3.19 5.31 -10.81
C VAL A 76 -2.70 6.58 -11.49
N ILE A 77 -1.57 6.52 -12.21
CA ILE A 77 -0.91 7.71 -12.76
C ILE A 77 -1.59 8.21 -14.03
N ARG A 78 -2.03 7.31 -14.93
CA ARG A 78 -2.65 7.73 -16.20
C ARG A 78 -4.16 7.87 -16.11
N LYS A 79 -4.84 6.96 -15.40
CA LYS A 79 -6.31 6.97 -15.28
C LYS A 79 -6.82 7.63 -14.00
N ALA A 80 -5.93 8.14 -13.14
CA ALA A 80 -6.28 8.82 -11.89
C ALA A 80 -7.21 8.00 -10.98
N ARG A 81 -7.06 6.67 -10.96
CA ARG A 81 -7.86 5.81 -10.07
C ARG A 81 -7.38 5.97 -8.62
N PRO A 82 -8.30 6.12 -7.65
CA PRO A 82 -7.94 6.18 -6.24
C PRO A 82 -7.09 4.98 -5.82
N PHE A 83 -5.99 5.28 -5.14
CA PHE A 83 -5.02 4.30 -4.65
C PHE A 83 -4.82 4.43 -3.14
N LEU A 84 -4.77 3.31 -2.44
CA LEU A 84 -4.44 3.25 -1.02
C LEU A 84 -3.30 2.27 -0.78
N GLY A 85 -2.15 2.77 -0.32
CA GLY A 85 -1.07 1.95 0.22
C GLY A 85 -1.25 1.74 1.72
N ILE A 86 -1.11 0.50 2.21
CA ILE A 86 -1.16 0.19 3.65
C ILE A 86 0.19 -0.36 4.10
N CYS A 87 0.74 0.21 5.18
CA CYS A 87 2.05 -0.15 5.75
C CYS A 87 3.16 -0.08 4.67
N VAL A 88 3.76 -1.19 4.25
CA VAL A 88 4.80 -1.18 3.21
C VAL A 88 4.25 -0.71 1.87
N GLY A 89 2.96 -0.96 1.60
CA GLY A 89 2.28 -0.43 0.42
C GLY A 89 2.28 1.10 0.36
N MET A 90 2.20 1.77 1.51
CA MET A 90 2.36 3.23 1.62
C MET A 90 3.82 3.63 1.40
N GLN A 91 4.75 2.92 2.03
CA GLN A 91 6.19 3.20 1.91
C GLN A 91 6.68 3.12 0.46
N MET A 92 6.18 2.16 -0.33
CA MET A 92 6.57 1.99 -1.73
C MET A 92 6.17 3.18 -2.62
N LEU A 93 5.26 4.07 -2.19
CA LEU A 93 4.94 5.31 -2.92
C LEU A 93 6.14 6.27 -3.00
N ALA A 94 7.05 6.18 -2.02
CA ALA A 94 8.23 7.05 -1.93
C ALA A 94 9.22 6.79 -3.07
N THR A 95 10.22 7.67 -3.20
CA THR A 95 11.32 7.48 -4.14
C THR A 95 12.18 6.29 -3.75
N ARG A 96 12.50 6.13 -2.45
CA ARG A 96 13.47 5.12 -2.01
C ARG A 96 13.20 4.60 -0.61
N GLY A 97 13.48 3.32 -0.37
CA GLY A 97 13.53 2.72 0.96
C GLY A 97 14.94 2.31 1.35
N HIS A 98 15.29 2.48 2.63
CA HIS A 98 16.64 2.21 3.15
C HIS A 98 16.72 0.97 4.08
N GLU A 99 15.62 0.22 4.20
CA GLU A 99 15.60 -0.99 5.02
C GLU A 99 16.49 -2.09 4.41
N TYR A 100 17.50 -2.54 5.15
CA TYR A 100 18.56 -3.49 4.77
C TYR A 100 19.47 -3.05 3.62
N ARG A 101 18.91 -2.56 2.50
CA ARG A 101 19.62 -2.04 1.34
C ARG A 101 18.80 -0.96 0.64
N PRO A 102 19.43 0.06 0.04
CA PRO A 102 18.73 1.04 -0.75
C PRO A 102 17.93 0.37 -1.89
N THR A 103 16.64 0.65 -1.95
CA THR A 103 15.72 0.06 -2.91
C THR A 103 14.81 1.13 -3.48
N GLU A 104 14.69 1.19 -4.81
CA GLU A 104 13.80 2.14 -5.48
C GLU A 104 12.32 1.80 -5.20
N GLY A 105 11.56 2.81 -4.81
CA GLY A 105 10.10 2.73 -4.72
C GLY A 105 9.44 3.02 -6.07
N PHE A 106 8.22 3.53 -6.02
CA PHE A 106 7.48 3.95 -7.22
C PHE A 106 7.86 5.37 -7.64
N GLY A 107 8.37 6.18 -6.71
CA GLY A 107 8.75 7.57 -6.99
C GLY A 107 7.57 8.49 -7.27
N TRP A 108 6.36 8.12 -6.85
CA TRP A 108 5.17 8.96 -7.01
C TRP A 108 5.12 10.11 -6.02
N ILE A 109 5.70 9.90 -4.83
CA ILE A 109 5.87 10.91 -3.80
C ILE A 109 7.38 11.08 -3.56
N PRO A 110 7.96 12.26 -3.80
CA PRO A 110 9.36 12.51 -3.48
C PRO A 110 9.65 12.28 -1.99
N GLY A 111 10.59 11.39 -1.69
CA GLY A 111 10.98 11.10 -0.30
C GLY A 111 11.71 9.78 -0.11
N GLU A 112 12.27 9.61 1.08
CA GLU A 112 13.00 8.41 1.50
C GLU A 112 12.36 7.81 2.75
N VAL A 113 12.24 6.47 2.77
CA VAL A 113 11.79 5.71 3.94
C VAL A 113 13.01 5.26 4.72
N VAL A 114 13.19 5.89 5.88
CA VAL A 114 14.37 5.72 6.74
C VAL A 114 14.00 5.08 8.08
N LYS A 115 15.03 4.60 8.79
CA LYS A 115 14.86 4.05 10.13
C LYS A 115 14.43 5.16 11.09
N ILE A 116 13.51 4.84 11.99
CA ILE A 116 13.13 5.73 13.09
C ILE A 116 14.31 5.80 14.07
N GLU A 117 14.83 7.01 14.29
CA GLU A 117 15.89 7.31 15.25
C GLU A 117 15.34 8.28 16.31
N PRO A 118 14.76 7.76 17.40
CA PRO A 118 14.17 8.61 18.42
C PRO A 118 15.26 9.41 19.16
N GLU A 119 14.95 10.67 19.47
CA GLU A 119 15.83 11.52 20.30
C GLU A 119 15.97 10.97 21.72
N ASP A 120 14.89 10.41 22.27
CA ASP A 120 14.91 9.71 23.55
C ASP A 120 15.34 8.24 23.35
N PRO A 121 16.53 7.83 23.83
CA PRO A 121 17.03 6.46 23.69
C PRO A 121 16.24 5.44 24.50
N GLY A 122 15.35 5.87 25.41
CA GLY A 122 14.40 5.01 26.11
C GLY A 122 13.26 4.52 25.23
N LEU A 123 13.01 5.17 24.09
CA LEU A 123 11.97 4.78 23.13
C LEU A 123 12.42 3.58 22.30
N LYS A 124 11.53 2.59 22.18
CA LYS A 124 11.81 1.33 21.47
C LYS A 124 11.56 1.47 19.97
N VAL A 125 12.41 0.80 19.19
CA VAL A 125 12.24 0.59 17.75
C VAL A 125 12.15 -0.92 17.50
N PRO A 126 11.14 -1.44 16.78
CA PRO A 126 10.12 -0.71 16.03
C PRO A 126 9.05 -0.05 16.92
N HIS A 127 8.40 0.98 16.40
CA HIS A 127 7.22 1.57 17.03
C HIS A 127 6.05 0.58 16.97
N MET A 128 5.65 0.06 18.13
CA MET A 128 4.58 -0.93 18.26
C MET A 128 3.59 -0.45 19.33
N GLY A 129 2.37 -0.14 18.91
CA GLY A 129 1.33 0.33 19.82
C GLY A 129 0.31 1.21 19.13
N TRP A 130 -0.46 1.92 19.95
CA TRP A 130 -1.42 2.93 19.52
C TRP A 130 -0.77 4.30 19.61
N ASN A 131 -0.97 5.12 18.59
CA ASN A 131 -0.49 6.49 18.54
C ASN A 131 -1.53 7.35 17.84
N ASP A 132 -1.51 8.65 18.12
CA ASP A 132 -2.49 9.60 17.62
C ASP A 132 -2.06 10.19 16.28
N LEU A 133 -3.06 10.53 15.46
CA LEU A 133 -2.86 11.25 14.21
C LEU A 133 -3.34 12.68 14.37
N ILE A 134 -2.53 13.63 13.91
CA ILE A 134 -2.97 15.00 13.69
C ILE A 134 -3.40 15.11 12.23
N VAL A 135 -4.71 15.18 12.00
CA VAL A 135 -5.28 15.28 10.65
C VAL A 135 -5.37 16.76 10.26
N GLU A 136 -4.53 17.20 9.34
CA GLU A 136 -4.44 18.60 8.94
C GLU A 136 -5.53 19.02 7.94
N GLN A 137 -6.09 18.08 7.18
CA GLN A 137 -7.10 18.35 6.16
C GLN A 137 -8.02 17.16 5.93
N ALA A 138 -9.22 17.42 5.41
CA ALA A 138 -10.15 16.37 4.99
C ALA A 138 -9.54 15.56 3.82
N HIS A 139 -9.91 14.28 3.74
CA HIS A 139 -9.47 13.42 2.64
C HIS A 139 -10.03 13.95 1.30
N PRO A 140 -9.21 14.04 0.24
CA PRO A 140 -9.61 14.67 -1.03
C PRO A 140 -10.56 13.81 -1.89
N VAL A 141 -10.89 12.60 -1.42
CA VAL A 141 -11.76 11.60 -2.06
C VAL A 141 -12.88 11.23 -1.10
#